data_AF-A0A538GE48-F1
#
_entry.id   AF-A0A538GE48-F1
#
_cell.length_a   1.000
_cell.length_b   1.000
_cell.length_c   1.000
_cell.angle_alpha   90.00
_cell.angle_beta   90.00
_cell.angle_gamma   90.00
#
_symmetry.space_group_name_H-M   'P 1'
#
loop_
_entity.id
_entity.type
_entity.pdbx_description
1 polymer ?
#
loop_
_entity_poly.entity_id
_entity_poly.type
_entity_poly.pdbx_seq_one_letter_code
_entity_poly.pdbx_strand_id
1 'polypeptide(L)' 'MRRKAVALAGFASGALAGTAAYRRWFGGSRERLDVYFDDGSFVTFGSGSPEAARLLPLARQVVVASRKS' A
#
# COMPACT_ATOMS: atom_id res chain seq x y z
N MET A 1 9.74 27.27 -30.48
CA MET A 1 10.01 25.93 -29.91
C MET A 1 10.14 25.92 -28.39
N ARG A 2 10.82 26.90 -27.76
CA ARG A 2 11.01 26.99 -26.29
C ARG A 2 9.72 26.93 -25.45
N ARG A 3 8.64 27.59 -25.86
CA ARG A 3 7.35 27.58 -25.13
C ARG A 3 6.70 26.19 -25.06
N LYS A 4 6.83 25.38 -26.13
CA LYS A 4 6.30 23.99 -26.14
C LYS A 4 7.13 23.08 -25.24
N ALA A 5 8.45 23.27 -25.18
CA ALA A 5 9.33 22.51 -24.29
C ALA A 5 9.06 22.81 -22.82
N VAL A 6 8.83 24.08 -22.46
CA VAL A 6 8.44 24.47 -21.09
C VAL A 6 7.08 23.87 -20.70
N ALA A 7 6.11 23.88 -21.61
CA ALA A 7 4.81 23.25 -21.35
C ALA A 7 4.91 21.73 -21.14
N LEU A 8 5.71 21.05 -21.97
CA LEU A 8 5.98 19.62 -21.83
C LEU A 8 6.72 19.27 -20.53
N ALA A 9 7.71 20.07 -20.16
CA ALA A 9 8.43 19.90 -18.91
C ALA A 9 7.49 20.09 -17.71
N GLY A 10 6.69 21.16 -17.70
CA GLY A 10 5.71 21.41 -16.64
C GLY A 10 4.68 20.29 -16.51
N PHE A 11 4.18 19.77 -17.64
CA PHE A 11 3.26 18.62 -17.64
C PHE A 11 3.92 17.35 -17.11
N ALA A 12 5.14 17.03 -17.56
CA ALA A 12 5.88 15.87 -17.09
C ALA A 12 6.17 15.94 -15.58
N SER A 13 6.59 17.12 -15.09
CA SER A 13 6.80 17.36 -13.66
C SER A 13 5.51 17.20 -12.86
N GLY A 14 4.40 17.77 -13.34
CA GLY A 14 3.10 17.66 -12.70
C GLY A 14 2.58 16.22 -12.65
N ALA A 15 2.73 15.47 -13.74
CA ALA A 15 2.32 14.07 -13.81
C ALA A 15 3.14 13.18 -12.85
N LEU A 16 4.45 13.38 -12.78
CA LEU A 16 5.32 12.62 -11.87
C LEU A 16 5.04 12.95 -10.41
N ALA A 17 4.90 14.23 -10.07
CA ALA A 17 4.57 14.67 -8.71
C ALA A 17 3.18 14.18 -8.28
N GLY A 18 2.18 14.29 -9.17
CA GLY A 18 0.83 13.77 -8.93
C GLY A 18 0.82 12.26 -8.72
N THR A 19 1.55 11.50 -9.53
CA THR A 19 1.64 10.03 -9.41
C THR A 19 2.33 9.61 -8.11
N ALA A 20 3.41 10.29 -7.71
CA ALA A 20 4.11 9.99 -6.46
C ALA A 20 3.25 10.30 -5.23
N ALA A 21 2.55 11.44 -5.21
CA ALA A 21 1.61 11.81 -4.15
C ALA A 21 0.41 10.85 -4.09
N TYR A 22 -0.13 10.46 -5.26
CA TYR A 22 -1.19 9.47 -5.34
C TYR A 22 -0.74 8.10 -4.81
N ARG A 23 0.46 7.64 -5.14
CA ARG A 23 1.06 6.42 -4.54
C ARG A 23 1.31 6.55 -3.04
N ARG A 24 1.65 7.75 -2.55
CA ARG A 24 1.87 7.99 -1.11
C ARG A 24 0.57 7.91 -0.33
N TRP A 25 -0.52 8.49 -0.85
CA TRP A 25 -1.80 8.61 -0.13
C TRP A 25 -2.77 7.47 -0.41
N PHE A 26 -2.86 7.02 -1.66
CA PHE A 26 -3.77 5.96 -2.11
C PHE A 26 -3.07 4.65 -2.44
N GLY A 27 -1.74 4.67 -2.58
CA GLY A 27 -0.92 3.47 -2.77
C GLY A 27 -0.49 2.79 -1.47
N GLY A 28 -0.99 3.24 -0.32
CA GLY A 28 -1.07 2.37 0.86
C GLY A 28 -1.96 1.20 0.46
N SER A 29 -1.33 0.08 0.09
CA SER A 29 -1.99 -1.16 -0.29
C SER A 29 -3.19 -1.35 0.62
N ARG A 30 -4.37 -1.61 0.06
CA ARG A 30 -5.52 -2.08 0.82
C ARG A 30 -5.17 -3.46 1.37
N GLU A 31 -4.26 -3.48 2.33
CA GLU A 31 -3.82 -4.65 3.05
C GLU A 31 -4.95 -5.00 4.00
N ARG A 32 -5.64 -6.06 3.60
CA ARG A 32 -6.65 -6.72 4.39
C ARG A 32 -5.95 -7.85 5.15
N LEU A 33 -6.25 -7.96 6.43
CA LEU A 33 -5.72 -9.02 7.28
C LEU A 33 -6.84 -9.99 7.62
N ASP A 34 -6.67 -11.25 7.25
CA ASP A 34 -7.60 -12.32 7.60
C ASP A 34 -6.91 -13.22 8.65
N VAL A 35 -7.51 -13.34 9.83
CA VAL A 35 -7.02 -14.18 10.93
C VAL A 35 -7.89 -15.42 11.02
N TYR A 36 -7.27 -16.59 10.87
CA TYR A 36 -7.92 -17.89 10.98
C TYR A 36 -7.66 -18.47 12.36
N PHE A 37 -8.70 -19.02 12.97
CA PHE A 37 -8.64 -19.68 14.27
C PHE A 37 -8.79 -21.19 14.10
N ASP A 38 -8.35 -21.95 15.12
CA ASP A 38 -8.35 -23.42 15.10
C ASP A 38 -9.77 -24.01 15.09
N ASP A 39 -10.78 -23.25 15.51
CA ASP A 39 -12.19 -23.63 15.42
C ASP A 39 -12.77 -23.49 14.00
N GLY A 40 -11.95 -23.07 13.02
CA GLY A 40 -12.34 -22.83 11.64
C GLY A 40 -13.01 -21.48 11.41
N SER A 41 -13.18 -20.68 12.46
CA SER A 41 -13.66 -19.30 12.32
C SER A 41 -12.57 -18.39 11.77
N PHE A 42 -12.99 -17.25 11.22
CA PHE A 42 -12.05 -16.23 10.79
C PHE A 42 -12.58 -14.82 11.06
N VAL A 43 -11.65 -13.89 11.27
CA VAL A 43 -11.93 -12.47 11.38
C VAL A 43 -11.15 -11.73 10.31
N THR A 44 -11.88 -10.93 9.54
CA THR A 44 -11.31 -10.02 8.55
C THR A 44 -11.20 -8.62 9.14
N PHE A 45 -9.98 -8.08 9.13
CA PHE A 45 -9.72 -6.68 9.42
C PHE A 45 -9.57 -5.90 8.12
N GLY A 46 -10.44 -4.90 7.95
CA GLY A 46 -10.42 -3.98 6.82
C GLY A 46 -9.15 -3.13 6.81
N SER A 47 -8.77 -2.69 5.61
CA SER A 47 -7.63 -1.80 5.40
C SER A 47 -7.83 -0.48 6.16
N GLY A 48 -6.80 -0.06 6.90
CA GLY A 48 -6.85 1.15 7.72
C GLY A 48 -7.55 0.99 9.08
N SER A 49 -8.02 -0.22 9.43
CA SER A 49 -8.51 -0.46 10.80
C SER A 49 -7.37 -0.39 11.83
N PRO A 50 -7.61 0.11 13.05
CA PRO A 50 -6.61 0.14 14.12
C PRO A 50 -6.04 -1.24 14.44
N GLU A 51 -6.88 -2.27 14.38
CA GLU A 51 -6.53 -3.66 14.63
C GLU A 51 -5.59 -4.20 13.56
N ALA A 52 -5.90 -3.96 12.27
CA ALA A 52 -5.00 -4.32 11.18
C ALA A 52 -3.66 -3.59 11.30
N ALA A 53 -3.66 -2.31 11.66
CA ALA A 53 -2.42 -1.52 11.80
C ALA A 53 -1.47 -2.11 12.87
N ARG A 54 -2.01 -2.66 13.96
CA ARG A 54 -1.22 -3.33 15.01
C ARG A 54 -0.70 -4.70 14.56
N LEU A 55 -1.51 -5.46 13.84
CA LEU A 55 -1.20 -6.86 13.51
C LEU A 55 -0.40 -7.05 12.21
N LEU A 56 -0.55 -6.14 11.23
CA LEU A 56 0.12 -6.23 9.94
C LEU A 56 1.65 -6.37 10.02
N PRO A 57 2.38 -5.65 10.88
CA PRO A 57 3.83 -5.81 11.01
C PRO A 57 4.23 -7.22 11.44
N LEU A 58 3.47 -7.84 12.35
CA LEU A 58 3.71 -9.20 12.84
C LEU A 58 3.40 -10.23 11.76
N ALA A 59 2.25 -10.09 11.09
CA ALA A 59 1.86 -10.96 9.98
C ALA A 59 2.91 -10.96 8.85
N ARG A 60 3.47 -9.78 8.51
CA ARG A 60 4.56 -9.68 7.53
C ARG A 60 5.81 -10.45 7.94
N GLN A 61 6.21 -10.41 9.22
CA GLN A 61 7.38 -11.15 9.70
C GLN A 61 7.17 -12.66 9.52
N VAL A 62 5.99 -13.17 9.88
CA VAL A 62 5.65 -14.59 9.73
C VAL A 62 5.66 -15.01 8.27
N VAL A 63 5.03 -14.23 7.38
CA VAL A 63 5.01 -14.52 5.93
C VAL A 63 6.40 -14.48 5.32
N VAL A 64 7.26 -13.55 5.75
CA VAL A 64 8.66 -13.50 5.28
C VAL A 64 9.46 -14.69 5.80
N ALA A 65 9.26 -15.08 7.06
CA ALA A 65 9.91 -16.26 7.64
C ALA A 65 9.50 -17.55 6.94
N SER A 66 8.20 -17.72 6.64
CA SER A 66 7.69 -18.91 5.97
C SER A 66 8.15 -19.04 4.50
N ARG A 67 8.45 -17.94 3.81
CA ARG A 67 9.02 -17.97 2.45
C ARG A 67 10.50 -18.34 2.40
N LYS A 68 11.22 -18.26 3.52
CA LYS A 68 12.65 -18.60 3.61
C LYS A 68 12.89 -20.03 4.11
N SER A 69 11.83 -20.72 4.51
CA SER A 69 11.81 -22.13 4.91
C SER A 69 11.49 -23.03 3.71
#